data_AF-A0A9Q3C711-F1
#
_entry.id   AF-A0A9Q3C711-F1
#
_cell.length_a   1.000
_cell.length_b   1.000
_cell.length_c   1.000
_cell.angle_alpha   90.00
_cell.angle_beta   90.00
_cell.angle_gamma   90.00
#
_symmetry.space_group_name_H-M   'P 1'
#
loop_
_entity.id
_entity.type
_entity.pdbx_description
1 polymer ?
#
loop_
_entity_poly.entity_id
_entity_poly.type
_entity_poly.pdbx_seq_one_letter_code
_entity_poly.pdbx_strand_id
1 'polypeptide(L)'
;MFVAYVLAPMILAATGLSSVSVISPNPYSPPTYGAPTTCSPALKNEVDFNSCVNKFREIREPIVSSCKKNSIPEVRSKLNEAYAPLKGVSVAFHSFVYGSKSPAEKNSEYSRLFVQVLVSFDAVLNVFQSYSNVAQGCYAIFSQYDAEFSSISSDFERFGIDVHNILTQTTFDITRWSEFGFKFQKNFGFTEDPTAHQAKKRRMNANI
;
A
#
# COMPACT_ATOMS: atom_id res chain seq x y z
N MET A 1 -26.95 -2.50 54.43
CA MET A 1 -26.07 -2.21 55.59
C MET A 1 -24.64 -2.57 55.16
N PHE A 2 -23.72 -1.60 55.25
CA PHE A 2 -22.23 -1.64 55.15
C PHE A 2 -21.57 -2.20 53.86
N VAL A 3 -20.95 -1.35 53.01
CA VAL A 3 -19.57 -0.75 53.04
C VAL A 3 -18.54 -1.76 52.50
N ALA A 4 -17.92 -1.62 51.32
CA ALA A 4 -16.96 -0.64 50.74
C ALA A 4 -15.48 -1.12 50.80
N TYR A 5 -14.81 -1.02 49.63
CA TYR A 5 -13.37 -0.94 49.32
C TYR A 5 -12.38 -2.01 49.83
N VAL A 6 -11.40 -2.38 48.99
CA VAL A 6 -9.96 -2.08 49.15
C VAL A 6 -9.18 -2.42 47.86
N LEU A 7 -8.36 -1.46 47.42
CA LEU A 7 -7.36 -1.51 46.35
C LEU A 7 -6.12 -2.33 46.76
N ALA A 8 -5.43 -2.96 45.80
CA ALA A 8 -4.13 -3.59 46.01
C ALA A 8 -3.07 -3.06 45.01
N PRO A 9 -1.77 -3.13 45.34
CA PRO A 9 -0.83 -2.01 45.16
C PRO A 9 0.13 -2.13 43.96
N MET A 10 0.62 -0.97 43.51
CA MET A 10 1.81 -0.86 42.66
C MET A 10 3.09 -1.13 43.47
N ILE A 11 3.96 -1.96 42.91
CA ILE A 11 5.28 -2.27 43.46
C ILE A 11 6.32 -1.24 43.03
N LEU A 12 7.07 -0.82 44.04
CA LEU A 12 8.23 0.04 44.08
C LEU A 12 9.49 -0.71 43.64
N ALA A 13 10.39 -0.05 42.90
CA ALA A 13 11.81 -0.38 42.92
C ALA A 13 12.63 0.91 42.87
N ALA A 14 13.34 1.16 43.97
CA ALA A 14 14.32 2.23 44.15
C ALA A 14 15.74 1.69 43.96
N THR A 15 16.67 2.56 43.58
CA THR A 15 18.12 2.61 43.90
C THR A 15 18.71 3.69 42.99
N GLY A 16 19.55 4.64 43.40
CA GLY A 16 20.15 4.98 44.68
C GLY A 16 20.95 6.28 44.51
N LEU A 17 21.03 7.03 45.62
CA LEU A 17 22.09 7.92 46.15
C LEU A 17 23.34 8.16 45.28
N SER A 18 24.09 9.26 45.33
CA SER A 18 24.03 10.61 45.90
C SER A 18 25.37 11.25 45.51
N SER A 19 25.37 12.52 45.11
CA SER A 19 26.42 13.46 45.54
C SER A 19 26.01 14.88 45.13
N VAL A 20 25.54 15.62 46.13
CA VAL A 20 25.36 17.07 46.06
C VAL A 20 26.74 17.71 46.13
N SER A 21 27.00 18.66 45.23
CA SER A 21 28.04 19.67 45.42
C SER A 21 27.44 21.02 45.02
N VAL A 22 27.22 21.85 46.03
CA VAL A 22 26.75 23.23 45.91
C VAL A 22 27.96 24.12 45.70
N ILE A 23 28.07 24.80 44.55
CA ILE A 23 28.68 26.14 44.44
C ILE A 23 27.95 26.92 43.33
N SER A 24 27.48 28.12 43.67
CA SER A 24 26.88 29.17 42.82
C SER A 24 27.85 30.37 42.84
N PRO A 25 27.73 31.45 42.03
CA PRO A 25 27.29 31.60 40.64
C PRO A 25 28.38 32.29 39.77
N ASN A 26 28.35 32.15 38.44
CA ASN A 26 28.89 33.19 37.56
C ASN A 26 27.99 33.30 36.32
N PRO A 27 27.44 34.49 36.02
CA PRO A 27 26.58 34.72 34.86
C PRO A 27 27.44 34.93 33.61
N TYR A 28 26.90 34.58 32.45
CA TYR A 28 27.52 34.70 31.12
C TYR A 28 28.44 33.53 30.71
N SER A 29 27.79 32.46 30.27
CA SER A 29 28.26 31.70 29.11
C SER A 29 27.05 31.45 28.23
N PRO A 30 27.10 31.75 26.92
CA PRO A 30 25.97 31.51 26.03
C PRO A 30 25.69 30.00 25.98
N PRO A 31 24.41 29.58 25.88
CA PRO A 31 24.10 28.17 25.76
C PRO A 31 24.80 27.63 24.51
N THR A 32 25.70 26.67 24.70
CA THR A 32 26.10 25.75 23.64
C THR A 32 24.84 25.00 23.26
N TYR A 33 24.11 25.53 22.28
CA TYR A 33 23.10 24.78 21.55
C TYR A 33 23.82 23.53 21.07
N GLY A 34 23.41 22.37 21.61
CA GLY A 34 23.75 21.09 21.01
C GLY A 34 23.49 21.24 19.53
N ALA A 35 24.52 20.98 18.73
CA ALA A 35 24.40 20.98 17.28
C ALA A 35 23.09 20.27 16.96
N PRO A 36 22.20 20.87 16.15
CA PRO A 36 21.03 20.14 15.71
C PRO A 36 21.61 18.89 15.06
N THR A 37 21.36 17.74 15.68
CA THR A 37 21.41 16.48 14.96
C THR A 37 20.52 16.77 13.79
N THR A 38 21.13 16.99 12.63
CA THR A 38 20.44 17.03 11.37
C THR A 38 19.72 15.70 11.32
N CYS A 39 18.48 15.69 11.79
CA CYS A 39 17.40 14.97 11.15
C CYS A 39 17.39 15.51 9.73
N SER A 40 18.36 15.06 8.94
CA SER A 40 18.19 14.98 7.51
C SER A 40 16.82 14.34 7.37
N PRO A 41 15.83 15.00 6.75
CA PRO A 41 14.62 14.30 6.40
C PRO A 41 15.10 13.15 5.54
N ALA A 42 15.06 11.94 6.11
CA ALA A 42 15.27 10.73 5.35
C ALA A 42 14.38 10.89 4.13
N LEU A 43 14.98 10.83 2.94
CA LEU A 43 14.29 10.95 1.67
C LEU A 43 13.25 9.80 1.65
N LYS A 44 12.04 10.03 2.18
CA LYS A 44 10.95 9.06 2.27
C LYS A 44 10.26 8.91 0.90
N ASN A 45 11.06 8.68 -0.13
CA ASN A 45 10.61 8.45 -1.50
C ASN A 45 10.81 6.98 -1.89
N GLU A 46 10.89 6.07 -0.92
CA GLU A 46 10.98 4.64 -1.21
C GLU A 46 9.58 4.08 -1.45
N VAL A 47 9.42 3.42 -2.59
CA VAL A 47 8.15 2.86 -3.03
C VAL A 47 8.08 1.41 -2.53
N ASP A 48 7.30 1.17 -1.48
CA ASP A 48 7.20 -0.14 -0.82
C ASP A 48 5.97 -0.95 -1.27
N PHE A 49 6.08 -1.57 -2.45
CA PHE A 49 5.05 -2.50 -2.94
C PHE A 49 4.93 -3.76 -2.06
N ASN A 50 5.98 -4.18 -1.34
CA ASN A 50 5.96 -5.40 -0.52
C ASN A 50 4.99 -5.27 0.66
N SER A 51 4.85 -4.08 1.23
CA SER A 51 3.82 -3.79 2.24
C SER A 51 2.41 -4.12 1.73
N CYS A 52 2.11 -3.81 0.47
CA CYS A 52 0.81 -4.15 -0.14
C CYS A 52 0.64 -5.67 -0.31
N VAL A 53 1.66 -6.36 -0.83
CA VAL A 53 1.67 -7.82 -1.00
C VAL A 53 1.38 -8.52 0.34
N ASN A 54 2.14 -8.16 1.37
CA ASN A 54 1.98 -8.74 2.71
C ASN A 54 0.59 -8.46 3.27
N LYS A 55 0.11 -7.22 3.14
CA LYS A 55 -1.21 -6.86 3.67
C LYS A 55 -2.35 -7.62 2.99
N PHE A 56 -2.31 -7.82 1.68
CA PHE A 56 -3.33 -8.61 0.98
C PHE A 56 -3.30 -10.08 1.38
N ARG A 57 -2.11 -10.65 1.63
CA ARG A 57 -1.99 -12.01 2.16
C ARG A 57 -2.57 -12.13 3.56
N GLU A 58 -2.30 -11.16 4.44
CA GLU A 58 -2.79 -11.14 5.82
C GLU A 58 -4.32 -11.05 5.92
N ILE A 59 -4.96 -10.20 5.11
CA ILE A 59 -6.41 -9.97 5.20
C ILE A 59 -7.24 -11.09 4.57
N ARG A 60 -6.64 -11.98 3.77
CA ARG A 60 -7.37 -12.99 2.99
C ARG A 60 -8.21 -13.90 3.88
N GLU A 61 -7.61 -14.54 4.88
CA GLU A 61 -8.34 -15.43 5.80
C GLU A 61 -9.38 -14.69 6.65
N PRO A 62 -9.09 -13.51 7.21
CA PRO A 62 -10.11 -12.64 7.82
C PRO A 62 -11.29 -12.35 6.89
N ILE A 63 -11.05 -12.05 5.62
CA ILE A 63 -12.12 -11.81 4.63
C ILE A 63 -12.94 -13.09 4.41
N VAL A 64 -12.30 -14.26 4.25
CA VAL A 64 -13.01 -15.54 4.14
C VAL A 64 -13.92 -15.77 5.35
N SER A 65 -13.41 -15.53 6.56
CA SER A 65 -14.17 -15.69 7.81
C SER A 65 -15.39 -14.76 7.86
N SER A 66 -15.22 -13.48 7.52
CA SER A 66 -16.33 -12.52 7.49
C SER A 66 -17.32 -12.77 6.36
N CYS A 67 -16.86 -13.28 5.20
CA CYS A 67 -17.74 -13.72 4.11
C CYS A 67 -18.61 -14.90 4.52
N LYS A 68 -18.06 -15.90 5.23
CA LYS A 68 -18.84 -17.03 5.77
C LYS A 68 -19.93 -16.59 6.75
N LYS A 69 -19.72 -15.47 7.46
CA LYS A 69 -20.72 -14.84 8.35
C LYS A 69 -21.68 -13.91 7.61
N ASN A 70 -21.51 -13.73 6.31
CA ASN A 70 -22.25 -12.77 5.50
C ASN A 70 -22.15 -11.32 6.01
N SER A 71 -21.02 -10.96 6.62
CA SER A 71 -20.81 -9.65 7.26
C SER A 71 -20.11 -8.68 6.32
N ILE A 72 -20.90 -7.94 5.53
CA ILE A 72 -20.39 -6.87 4.65
C ILE A 72 -19.56 -5.82 5.42
N PRO A 73 -19.99 -5.31 6.59
CA PRO A 73 -19.22 -4.30 7.31
C PRO A 73 -17.83 -4.77 7.73
N GLU A 74 -17.68 -6.01 8.18
CA GLU A 74 -16.38 -6.58 8.55
C GLU A 74 -15.46 -6.72 7.34
N VAL A 75 -15.98 -7.22 6.24
CA VAL A 75 -15.22 -7.33 4.98
C VAL A 75 -14.76 -5.96 4.51
N ARG A 76 -15.66 -4.96 4.51
CA ARG A 76 -15.32 -3.59 4.13
C ARG A 76 -14.24 -3.00 5.02
N SER A 77 -14.29 -3.27 6.33
CA SER A 77 -13.25 -2.85 7.27
C SER A 77 -11.88 -3.43 6.88
N LYS A 78 -11.79 -4.73 6.59
CA LYS A 78 -10.55 -5.39 6.18
C LYS A 78 -10.00 -4.93 4.85
N LEU A 79 -10.88 -4.65 3.89
CA LEU A 79 -10.47 -4.02 2.64
C LEU A 79 -9.95 -2.59 2.89
N ASN A 80 -10.63 -1.77 3.69
CA ASN A 80 -10.15 -0.42 4.00
C ASN A 80 -8.77 -0.41 4.70
N GLU A 81 -8.52 -1.35 5.63
CA GLU A 81 -7.21 -1.52 6.28
C GLU A 81 -6.09 -1.77 5.24
N ALA A 82 -6.39 -2.49 4.16
CA ALA A 82 -5.43 -2.81 3.12
C ALA A 82 -5.39 -1.79 1.96
N TYR A 83 -6.36 -0.88 1.89
CA TYR A 83 -6.37 0.19 0.91
C TYR A 83 -5.33 1.27 1.23
N ALA A 84 -5.11 1.56 2.53
CA ALA A 84 -4.15 2.56 2.98
C ALA A 84 -2.71 2.35 2.46
N PRO A 85 -2.08 1.17 2.55
CA PRO A 85 -0.74 0.95 2.00
C PRO A 85 -0.72 1.09 0.47
N LEU A 86 -1.77 0.64 -0.24
CA LEU A 86 -1.85 0.80 -1.70
C LEU A 86 -1.88 2.27 -2.12
N LYS A 87 -2.72 3.07 -1.45
CA LYS A 87 -2.79 4.51 -1.70
C LYS A 87 -1.44 5.19 -1.41
N GLY A 88 -0.77 4.79 -0.33
CA GLY A 88 0.57 5.29 0.00
C GLY A 88 1.59 4.99 -1.10
N VAL A 89 1.60 3.76 -1.60
CA VAL A 89 2.46 3.33 -2.72
C VAL A 89 2.13 4.07 -4.00
N SER A 90 0.85 4.25 -4.32
CA SER A 90 0.40 5.00 -5.51
C SER A 90 0.94 6.43 -5.50
N VAL A 91 0.79 7.15 -4.39
CA VAL A 91 1.30 8.52 -4.24
C VAL A 91 2.84 8.58 -4.28
N ALA A 92 3.51 7.66 -3.60
CA ALA A 92 4.98 7.60 -3.57
C ALA A 92 5.55 7.26 -4.95
N PHE A 93 4.95 6.29 -5.65
CA PHE A 93 5.36 5.90 -7.00
C PHE A 93 5.13 7.02 -7.99
N HIS A 94 3.96 7.68 -7.95
CA HIS A 94 3.69 8.86 -8.76
C HIS A 94 4.74 9.95 -8.52
N SER A 95 5.04 10.25 -7.26
CA SER A 95 6.07 11.24 -6.93
C SER A 95 7.46 10.82 -7.43
N PHE A 96 7.79 9.53 -7.37
CA PHE A 96 9.02 8.97 -7.92
C PHE A 96 9.09 9.10 -9.45
N VAL A 97 7.97 8.90 -10.14
CA VAL A 97 7.86 8.98 -11.60
C VAL A 97 8.14 10.39 -12.11
N TYR A 98 7.57 11.41 -11.45
CA TYR A 98 7.69 12.81 -11.89
C TYR A 98 8.86 13.56 -11.25
N GLY A 99 9.36 13.08 -10.10
CA GLY A 99 10.36 13.77 -9.30
C GLY A 99 11.81 13.39 -9.59
N SER A 100 12.09 12.38 -10.43
CA SER A 100 13.46 11.88 -10.61
C SER A 100 13.72 11.31 -12.00
N LYS A 101 14.95 11.49 -12.51
CA LYS A 101 15.50 10.68 -13.61
C LYS A 101 15.68 9.25 -13.09
N SER A 102 14.61 8.48 -13.00
CA SER A 102 14.67 7.14 -12.43
C SER A 102 15.52 6.21 -13.32
N PRO A 103 16.43 5.42 -12.73
CA PRO A 103 17.12 4.38 -13.48
C PRO A 103 16.11 3.36 -14.01
N ALA A 104 16.22 2.99 -15.29
CA ALA A 104 15.34 2.00 -15.91
C ALA A 104 15.28 0.67 -15.13
N GLU A 105 16.37 0.29 -14.46
CA GLU A 105 16.46 -0.90 -13.61
C GLU A 105 15.47 -0.88 -12.44
N LYS A 106 15.35 0.25 -11.73
CA LYS A 106 14.39 0.39 -10.62
C LYS A 106 12.95 0.28 -11.11
N ASN A 107 12.67 0.82 -12.29
CA ASN A 107 11.34 0.75 -12.87
C ASN A 107 10.96 -0.70 -13.25
N SER A 108 11.92 -1.50 -13.75
CA SER A 108 11.70 -2.93 -14.02
C SER A 108 11.45 -3.72 -12.72
N GLU A 109 12.18 -3.43 -11.65
CA GLU A 109 11.95 -4.08 -10.35
C GLU A 109 10.57 -3.74 -9.78
N TYR A 110 10.21 -2.46 -9.76
CA TYR A 110 8.89 -2.02 -9.32
C TYR A 110 7.75 -2.62 -10.13
N SER A 111 7.93 -2.82 -11.45
CA SER A 111 6.90 -3.47 -12.27
C SER A 111 6.65 -4.91 -11.85
N ARG A 112 7.69 -5.67 -11.51
CA ARG A 112 7.55 -7.04 -10.99
C ARG A 112 6.86 -7.06 -9.64
N LEU A 113 7.23 -6.14 -8.74
CA LEU A 113 6.59 -6.03 -7.43
C LEU A 113 5.13 -5.60 -7.55
N PHE A 114 4.80 -4.69 -8.45
CA PHE A 114 3.42 -4.31 -8.73
C PHE A 114 2.59 -5.49 -9.26
N VAL A 115 3.16 -6.32 -10.15
CA VAL A 115 2.48 -7.56 -10.58
C VAL A 115 2.23 -8.51 -9.40
N GLN A 116 3.16 -8.62 -8.44
CA GLN A 116 2.92 -9.39 -7.21
C GLN A 116 1.79 -8.81 -6.36
N VAL A 117 1.66 -7.48 -6.30
CA VAL A 117 0.52 -6.81 -5.64
C VAL A 117 -0.78 -7.20 -6.30
N LEU A 118 -0.85 -7.15 -7.64
CA LEU A 118 -2.01 -7.56 -8.41
C LEU A 118 -2.37 -9.03 -8.17
N VAL A 119 -1.41 -9.95 -8.29
CA VAL A 119 -1.64 -11.39 -8.03
C VAL A 119 -2.10 -11.63 -6.58
N SER A 120 -1.56 -10.89 -5.61
CA SER A 120 -1.97 -11.03 -4.21
C SER A 120 -3.39 -10.53 -3.97
N PHE A 121 -3.79 -9.44 -4.62
CA PHE A 121 -5.16 -8.94 -4.55
C PHE A 121 -6.13 -9.85 -5.32
N ASP A 122 -5.70 -10.45 -6.43
CA ASP A 122 -6.49 -11.43 -7.19
C ASP A 122 -6.89 -12.62 -6.31
N ALA A 123 -6.01 -13.08 -5.42
CA ALA A 123 -6.31 -14.12 -4.44
C ALA A 123 -7.38 -13.70 -3.41
N VAL A 124 -7.55 -12.39 -3.15
CA VAL A 124 -8.64 -11.84 -2.35
C VAL A 124 -9.93 -11.77 -3.18
N LEU A 125 -9.85 -11.32 -4.43
CA LEU A 125 -10.99 -11.31 -5.36
C LEU A 125 -11.57 -12.71 -5.59
N ASN A 126 -10.71 -13.73 -5.66
CA ASN A 126 -11.14 -15.12 -5.80
C ASN A 126 -12.04 -15.60 -4.64
N VAL A 127 -11.89 -15.03 -3.43
CA VAL A 127 -12.78 -15.35 -2.32
C VAL A 127 -14.21 -14.92 -2.64
N PHE A 128 -14.39 -13.76 -3.25
CA PHE A 128 -15.70 -13.16 -3.53
C PHE A 128 -16.51 -13.90 -4.59
N GLN A 129 -15.89 -14.74 -5.43
CA GLN A 129 -16.61 -15.56 -6.42
C GLN A 129 -17.66 -16.46 -5.76
N SER A 130 -17.38 -16.95 -4.56
CA SER A 130 -18.30 -17.80 -3.78
C SER A 130 -19.29 -17.02 -2.91
N TYR A 131 -19.19 -15.68 -2.85
CA TYR A 131 -19.96 -14.82 -1.95
C TYR A 131 -20.46 -13.55 -2.67
N SER A 132 -21.23 -13.73 -3.75
CA SER A 132 -21.65 -12.64 -4.65
C SER A 132 -22.39 -11.49 -3.97
N ASN A 133 -23.21 -11.78 -2.96
CA ASN A 133 -23.96 -10.78 -2.19
C ASN A 133 -23.03 -9.89 -1.34
N VAL A 134 -21.99 -10.47 -0.74
CA VAL A 134 -20.97 -9.71 0.01
C VAL A 134 -20.13 -8.87 -0.96
N ALA A 135 -19.78 -9.42 -2.11
CA ALA A 135 -19.04 -8.73 -3.16
C ALA A 135 -19.78 -7.48 -3.66
N GLN A 136 -21.08 -7.59 -3.91
CA GLN A 136 -21.94 -6.46 -4.30
C GLN A 136 -21.90 -5.33 -3.26
N GLY A 137 -21.90 -5.67 -1.97
CA GLY A 137 -21.78 -4.70 -0.88
C GLY A 137 -20.42 -3.99 -0.80
N CYS A 138 -19.41 -4.47 -1.52
CA CYS A 138 -18.04 -3.95 -1.50
C CYS A 138 -17.65 -3.15 -2.75
N TYR A 139 -18.52 -3.02 -3.77
CA TYR A 139 -18.19 -2.34 -5.03
C TYR A 139 -17.62 -0.92 -4.86
N ALA A 140 -18.14 -0.13 -3.92
CA ALA A 140 -17.64 1.22 -3.66
C ALA A 140 -16.20 1.26 -3.12
N ILE A 141 -15.71 0.14 -2.55
CA ILE A 141 -14.30 0.01 -2.17
C ILE A 141 -13.50 -0.49 -3.37
N PHE A 142 -14.01 -1.46 -4.13
CA PHE A 142 -13.34 -1.93 -5.35
C PHE A 142 -13.07 -0.79 -6.35
N SER A 143 -13.98 0.18 -6.49
CA SER A 143 -13.75 1.36 -7.32
C SER A 143 -12.60 2.26 -6.83
N GLN A 144 -12.34 2.31 -5.51
CA GLN A 144 -11.20 3.05 -4.97
C GLN A 144 -9.89 2.32 -5.27
N TYR A 145 -9.88 1.00 -5.13
CA TYR A 145 -8.75 0.17 -5.56
C TYR A 145 -8.45 0.33 -7.06
N ASP A 146 -9.48 0.31 -7.90
CA ASP A 146 -9.34 0.50 -9.35
C ASP A 146 -8.67 1.83 -9.69
N ALA A 147 -9.03 2.91 -8.99
CA ALA A 147 -8.41 4.22 -9.20
C ALA A 147 -6.90 4.20 -8.90
N GLU A 148 -6.48 3.59 -7.79
CA GLU A 148 -5.06 3.50 -7.43
C GLU A 148 -4.29 2.57 -8.38
N PHE A 149 -4.85 1.41 -8.73
CA PHE A 149 -4.25 0.52 -9.72
C PHE A 149 -4.13 1.21 -11.07
N SER A 150 -5.13 1.97 -11.51
CA SER A 150 -5.11 2.74 -12.75
C SER A 150 -4.03 3.83 -12.73
N SER A 151 -3.86 4.51 -11.60
CA SER A 151 -2.80 5.50 -11.40
C SER A 151 -1.41 4.87 -11.57
N ILE A 152 -1.11 3.81 -10.81
CA ILE A 152 0.17 3.09 -10.88
C ILE A 152 0.43 2.55 -12.29
N SER A 153 -0.62 2.00 -12.93
CA SER A 153 -0.53 1.47 -14.30
C SER A 153 -0.16 2.55 -15.32
N SER A 154 -0.77 3.73 -15.20
CA SER A 154 -0.51 4.87 -16.07
C SER A 154 0.92 5.40 -15.88
N ASP A 155 1.42 5.35 -14.65
CA ASP A 155 2.79 5.75 -14.32
C ASP A 155 3.83 4.77 -14.90
N PHE A 156 3.55 3.46 -14.93
CA PHE A 156 4.41 2.50 -15.66
C PHE A 156 4.36 2.68 -17.18
N GLU A 157 3.19 2.98 -17.74
CA GLU A 157 3.03 3.25 -19.17
C GLU A 157 3.88 4.45 -19.61
N ARG A 158 3.96 5.50 -18.78
CA ARG A 158 4.83 6.67 -19.03
C ARG A 158 6.31 6.33 -19.13
N PHE A 159 6.76 5.28 -18.46
CA PHE A 159 8.13 4.78 -18.57
C PHE A 159 8.34 3.78 -19.71
N GLY A 160 7.32 3.51 -20.52
CA GLY A 160 7.40 2.52 -21.60
C GLY A 160 7.51 1.08 -21.10
N ILE A 161 7.10 0.81 -19.86
CA ILE A 161 7.17 -0.53 -19.28
C ILE A 161 5.94 -1.34 -19.67
N ASP A 162 6.20 -2.45 -20.35
CA ASP A 162 5.19 -3.42 -20.78
C ASP A 162 4.79 -4.35 -19.62
N VAL A 163 3.99 -3.82 -18.68
CA VAL A 163 3.44 -4.58 -17.54
C VAL A 163 2.51 -5.71 -18.03
N HIS A 164 1.89 -5.55 -19.22
CA HIS A 164 1.07 -6.59 -19.86
C HIS A 164 1.88 -7.87 -20.06
N ASN A 165 3.08 -7.78 -20.65
CA ASN A 165 3.93 -8.94 -20.86
C ASN A 165 4.27 -9.67 -19.55
N ILE A 166 4.54 -8.92 -18.48
CA ILE A 166 4.83 -9.50 -17.16
C ILE A 166 3.59 -10.19 -16.58
N LEU A 167 2.41 -9.57 -16.70
CA LEU A 167 1.14 -10.14 -16.24
C LEU A 167 0.78 -11.43 -16.98
N THR A 168 1.01 -11.51 -18.29
CA THR A 168 0.71 -12.74 -19.07
C THR A 168 1.54 -13.96 -18.68
N GLN A 169 2.64 -13.75 -17.93
CA GLN A 169 3.47 -14.84 -17.39
C GLN A 169 2.98 -15.33 -16.02
N THR A 170 1.87 -14.78 -15.51
CA THR A 170 1.29 -15.12 -14.21
C THR A 170 -0.09 -15.74 -14.35
N THR A 171 -0.66 -16.23 -13.25
CA THR A 171 -2.03 -16.78 -13.18
C THR A 171 -3.12 -15.70 -13.10
N PHE A 172 -2.82 -14.49 -13.57
CA PHE A 172 -3.71 -13.33 -13.43
C PHE A 172 -4.93 -13.45 -14.36
N ASP A 173 -6.13 -13.42 -13.78
CA ASP A 173 -7.39 -13.63 -14.49
C ASP A 173 -8.13 -12.31 -14.73
N ILE A 174 -7.94 -11.72 -15.90
CA ILE A 174 -8.52 -10.40 -16.27
C ILE A 174 -10.05 -10.41 -16.25
N THR A 175 -10.66 -11.56 -16.55
CA THR A 175 -12.11 -11.69 -16.59
C THR A 175 -12.68 -11.49 -15.18
N ARG A 176 -12.08 -12.13 -14.17
CA ARG A 176 -12.46 -11.95 -12.77
C ARG A 176 -12.42 -10.49 -12.33
N TRP A 177 -11.37 -9.77 -12.69
CA TRP A 177 -11.24 -8.35 -12.34
C TRP A 177 -12.33 -7.50 -13.00
N SER A 178 -12.65 -7.80 -14.25
CA SER A 178 -13.71 -7.11 -14.99
C SER A 178 -15.10 -7.37 -14.38
N GLU A 179 -15.37 -8.59 -13.90
CA GLU A 179 -16.60 -8.94 -13.19
C GLU A 179 -16.80 -8.13 -11.89
N PHE A 180 -15.70 -7.84 -11.19
CA PHE A 180 -15.72 -6.98 -10.01
C PHE A 180 -15.71 -5.47 -10.32
N GLY A 181 -15.77 -5.10 -11.61
CA GLY A 181 -15.89 -3.71 -12.07
C GLY A 181 -14.57 -2.96 -12.22
N PHE A 182 -13.44 -3.64 -12.10
CA PHE A 182 -12.11 -3.04 -12.35
C PHE A 182 -11.94 -2.75 -13.84
N LYS A 183 -11.23 -1.66 -14.15
CA LYS A 183 -10.99 -1.15 -15.51
C LYS A 183 -9.53 -0.79 -15.78
N PHE A 184 -8.66 -0.72 -14.77
CA PHE A 184 -7.24 -0.37 -14.94
C PHE A 184 -6.50 -1.28 -15.95
N GLN A 185 -6.93 -2.53 -16.12
CA GLN A 185 -6.37 -3.47 -17.09
C GLN A 185 -6.39 -2.95 -18.53
N LYS A 186 -7.32 -2.03 -18.85
CA LYS A 186 -7.39 -1.37 -20.16
C LYS A 186 -6.14 -0.52 -20.44
N ASN A 187 -5.46 -0.01 -19.41
CA ASN A 187 -4.22 0.75 -19.57
C ASN A 187 -3.10 -0.13 -20.14
N PHE A 188 -3.09 -1.41 -19.76
CA PHE A 188 -2.19 -2.43 -20.30
C PHE A 188 -2.59 -2.96 -21.68
N GLY A 189 -3.71 -2.48 -22.22
CA GLY A 189 -4.25 -2.93 -23.49
C GLY A 189 -4.82 -4.34 -23.45
N PHE A 190 -5.24 -4.80 -22.26
CA PHE A 190 -6.24 -5.85 -22.17
C PHE A 190 -7.59 -5.25 -22.61
N THR A 191 -7.77 -5.16 -23.92
CA THR A 191 -9.03 -4.79 -24.57
C THR A 191 -9.74 -6.05 -25.03
N GLU A 192 -11.08 -6.03 -25.05
CA GLU A 192 -11.87 -7.09 -25.68
C GLU A 192 -11.58 -7.23 -27.19
N ASP A 193 -10.87 -6.25 -27.78
CA ASP A 193 -10.38 -6.25 -29.16
C ASP A 193 -8.83 -6.24 -29.23
N PRO A 194 -8.18 -7.34 -29.67
CA PRO A 194 -6.72 -7.45 -29.74
C PRO A 194 -6.04 -6.56 -30.79
N THR A 195 -6.78 -5.95 -31.72
CA THR A 195 -6.20 -5.06 -32.74
C THR A 195 -5.80 -3.69 -32.18
N ALA A 196 -6.44 -3.23 -31.11
CA ALA A 196 -6.17 -1.94 -30.48
C ALA A 196 -4.79 -1.90 -29.77
N HIS A 197 -4.35 -3.00 -29.17
CA HIS A 197 -3.07 -3.08 -28.46
C HIS A 197 -1.87 -2.95 -29.42
N GLN A 198 -1.91 -3.59 -30.59
CA GLN A 198 -0.86 -3.44 -31.62
C GLN A 198 -0.80 -2.02 -32.20
N ALA A 199 -1.94 -1.35 -32.36
CA ALA A 199 -2.00 0.03 -32.83
C ALA A 199 -1.40 1.02 -31.81
N LYS A 200 -1.65 0.81 -30.51
CA LYS A 200 -1.08 1.63 -29.42
C LYS A 200 0.44 1.46 -29.32
N LYS A 201 0.94 0.22 -29.38
CA LYS A 201 2.39 -0.09 -29.37
C LYS A 201 3.14 0.54 -30.54
N ARG A 202 2.53 0.56 -31.74
CA ARG A 202 3.10 1.21 -32.93
C ARG A 202 3.17 2.74 -32.80
N ARG A 203 2.21 3.38 -32.12
CA ARG A 203 2.23 4.83 -31.89
C ARG A 203 3.30 5.27 -30.89
N MET A 204 3.55 4.48 -29.84
CA MET A 204 4.59 4.79 -28.86
C MET A 204 6.00 4.69 -29.45
N ASN A 205 6.26 3.70 -30.29
CA ASN A 205 7.56 3.53 -30.95
C ASN A 205 7.84 4.55 -32.07
N ALA A 206 6.83 5.30 -32.52
CA ALA A 206 6.98 6.31 -33.57
C ALA A 206 7.32 7.72 -33.03
N ASN A 207 7.32 7.91 -31.71
CA ASN A 207 7.60 9.18 -31.04
C ASN A 207 8.98 9.20 -30.32
N ILE A 208 9.88 8.29 -30.67
CA ILE A 208 11.29 8.28 -30.24
C ILE A 208 12.16 8.62 -31.44
#